data_AF-A0A8H0CXN1-F1
#
_entry.id   AF-A0A8H0CXN1-F1
#
_cell.length_a   1.000
_cell.length_b   1.000
_cell.length_c   1.000
_cell.angle_alpha   90.00
_cell.angle_beta   90.00
_cell.angle_gamma   90.00
#
_symmetry.space_group_name_H-M   'P 1'
#
loop_
_entity.id
_entity.type
_entity.pdbx_description
1 polymer ?
#
loop_
_entity_poly.entity_id
_entity_poly.type
_entity_poly.pdbx_seq_one_letter_code
_entity_poly.pdbx_strand_id
1 'polypeptide(L)'
;YIGLLVGHHQPELAETFFNSVTTKILHRTHFHNDFIFVWPAVSTEYLENEEPGARPTYRAYYPAPDTLHETLVRVVDNFQLQGEFEDLARDAARVAEVMLPRLGQAKWRANFQLQVLSSLFYRNKGA
;
A
#
# COMPACT_ATOMS: atom_id res chain seq x y z
N TYR A 1 27.21 10.21 5.75
CA TYR A 1 25.88 9.57 5.82
C TYR A 1 24.91 10.17 4.81
N ILE A 2 24.68 11.49 4.79
CA ILE A 2 23.78 12.15 3.83
C ILE A 2 24.07 11.81 2.37
N GLY A 3 25.34 11.78 1.95
CA GLY A 3 25.70 11.37 0.58
C GLY A 3 25.36 9.91 0.22
N LEU A 4 25.09 9.04 1.20
CA LEU A 4 24.64 7.66 1.01
C LEU A 4 23.10 7.54 0.95
N LEU A 5 22.38 8.61 1.29
CA LEU A 5 20.90 8.67 1.17
C LEU A 5 20.46 9.02 -0.25
N VAL A 6 21.36 9.53 -1.08
CA VAL A 6 21.10 9.85 -2.48
C VAL A 6 20.86 8.55 -3.25
N GLY A 7 19.63 8.37 -3.75
CA GLY A 7 19.18 7.16 -4.45
C GLY A 7 18.74 6.01 -3.54
N HIS A 8 18.68 6.24 -2.22
CA HIS A 8 18.10 5.25 -1.30
C HIS A 8 16.57 5.27 -1.41
N HIS A 9 15.92 4.11 -1.50
CA HIS A 9 14.47 4.01 -1.70
C HIS A 9 13.62 4.31 -0.46
N GLN A 10 14.24 4.35 0.72
CA GLN A 10 13.58 4.63 2.01
C GLN A 10 14.47 5.53 2.91
N PRO A 11 14.81 6.75 2.45
CA PRO A 11 15.76 7.61 3.16
C PRO A 11 15.26 7.97 4.58
N GLU A 12 13.96 8.06 4.78
CA GLU A 12 13.31 8.37 6.07
C GLU A 12 13.55 7.29 7.14
N LEU A 13 13.54 6.02 6.74
CA LEU A 13 13.84 4.91 7.65
C LEU A 13 15.32 4.87 8.01
N ALA A 14 16.18 5.17 7.03
CA ALA A 14 17.62 5.24 7.23
C ALA A 14 17.96 6.35 8.25
N GLU A 15 17.42 7.56 8.08
CA GLU A 15 17.57 8.67 9.04
C GLU A 15 17.07 8.31 10.45
N THR A 16 15.90 7.66 10.56
CA THR A 16 15.36 7.21 11.85
C THR A 16 16.23 6.14 12.51
N PHE A 17 16.76 5.20 11.73
CA PHE A 17 17.70 4.19 12.20
C PHE A 17 19.00 4.84 12.71
N PHE A 18 19.54 5.80 11.96
CA PHE A 18 20.71 6.57 12.36
C PHE A 18 20.48 7.28 13.70
N ASN A 19 19.32 7.93 13.89
CA ASN A 19 18.96 8.54 15.16
C ASN A 19 18.86 7.51 16.30
N SER A 20 18.31 6.32 16.03
CA SER A 20 18.18 5.24 17.02
C SER A 20 19.54 4.69 17.49
N VAL A 21 20.52 4.59 16.58
CA VAL A 21 21.90 4.18 16.92
C VAL A 21 22.61 5.29 17.68
N THR A 22 22.51 6.53 17.20
CA THR A 22 23.18 7.70 17.78
C THR A 22 22.71 7.97 19.21
N THR A 23 21.41 7.87 19.47
CA THR A 23 20.85 8.05 20.82
C THR A 23 21.20 6.94 21.81
N LYS A 24 21.63 5.76 21.33
CA LYS A 24 22.13 4.66 22.18
C LYS A 24 23.62 4.77 22.50
N ILE A 25 24.42 5.29 21.58
CA ILE A 25 25.89 5.33 21.69
C ILE A 25 26.36 6.65 22.32
N LEU A 26 25.75 7.78 21.95
CA LEU A 26 26.15 9.07 22.44
C LEU A 26 25.40 9.44 23.73
N HIS A 27 26.14 10.07 24.65
CA HIS A 27 25.54 10.66 25.84
C HIS A 27 24.52 11.74 25.44
N ARG A 28 23.42 11.88 26.19
CA ARG A 28 22.26 12.74 25.86
C ARG A 28 22.61 14.21 25.60
N THR A 29 23.75 14.67 26.13
CA THR A 29 24.32 15.99 25.84
C THR A 29 24.78 16.17 24.40
N HIS A 30 24.74 15.14 23.54
CA HIS A 30 25.08 15.24 22.12
C HIS A 30 23.84 15.19 21.22
N PHE A 31 22.63 15.22 21.80
CA PHE A 31 21.38 15.28 21.04
C PHE A 31 21.11 16.72 20.63
N HIS A 32 21.99 17.24 19.77
CA HIS A 32 21.84 18.53 19.11
C HIS A 32 21.46 18.29 17.66
N ASN A 33 20.70 19.21 17.09
CA ASN A 33 20.18 19.11 15.72
C ASN A 33 21.28 18.96 14.65
N ASP A 34 22.53 19.28 14.98
CA ASP A 34 23.70 19.09 14.10
C ASP A 34 24.13 17.61 13.96
N PHE A 35 23.70 16.75 14.89
CA PHE A 35 24.12 15.33 14.98
C PHE A 35 22.97 14.33 14.82
N ILE A 36 21.72 14.79 14.70
CA ILE A 36 20.53 13.95 14.53
C ILE A 36 19.59 14.55 13.47
N PHE A 37 18.87 13.71 12.75
CA PHE A 37 17.89 14.13 11.74
C PHE A 37 16.57 14.50 12.42
N VAL A 38 16.30 15.79 12.61
CA VAL A 38 15.02 16.29 13.13
C VAL A 38 14.01 16.58 12.02
N TRP A 39 14.51 16.96 10.85
CA TRP A 39 13.74 17.16 9.63
C TRP A 39 14.29 16.22 8.54
N PRO A 40 13.42 15.68 7.66
CA PRO A 40 13.87 14.84 6.56
C PRO A 40 14.87 15.59 5.69
N ALA A 41 16.05 15.01 5.44
CA ALA A 41 17.05 15.64 4.57
C ALA A 41 16.72 15.42 3.09
N VAL A 42 15.83 14.47 2.77
CA VAL A 42 15.41 14.11 1.42
C VAL A 42 13.87 14.06 1.35
N SER A 43 13.27 14.67 0.32
CA SER A 43 11.82 14.57 0.07
C SER A 43 11.50 13.20 -0.55
N THR A 44 10.52 12.50 0.02
CA THR A 44 10.05 11.19 -0.45
C THR A 44 8.93 11.29 -1.49
N GLU A 45 8.52 12.50 -1.86
CA GLU A 45 7.33 12.78 -2.68
C GLU A 45 7.44 12.26 -4.13
N TYR A 46 8.66 12.01 -4.61
CA TYR A 46 8.95 11.58 -6.00
C TYR A 46 9.74 10.26 -6.08
N LEU A 47 9.66 9.42 -5.05
CA LEU A 47 10.24 8.07 -5.09
C LEU A 47 9.39 7.15 -5.97
N GLU A 48 9.66 7.14 -7.27
CA GLU A 48 9.11 6.13 -8.18
C GLU A 48 9.98 4.86 -8.13
N ASN A 49 9.35 3.69 -8.02
CA ASN A 49 10.05 2.43 -8.13
C ASN A 49 10.20 2.07 -9.61
N GLU A 50 11.34 2.44 -10.18
CA GLU A 50 11.68 2.21 -11.60
C GLU A 50 12.19 0.79 -11.89
N GLU A 51 12.23 -0.12 -10.89
CA GLU A 51 12.72 -1.48 -11.10
C GLU A 51 11.84 -2.24 -12.11
N PRO A 52 12.44 -2.97 -13.08
CA PRO A 52 11.68 -3.81 -14.00
C PRO A 52 10.86 -4.86 -13.23
N GLY A 53 9.53 -4.75 -13.31
CA GLY A 53 8.61 -5.65 -12.60
C GLY A 53 8.15 -5.13 -11.22
N ALA A 54 8.47 -3.89 -10.86
CA ALA A 54 7.89 -3.22 -9.71
C ALA A 54 6.36 -3.28 -9.77
N ARG A 55 5.75 -3.82 -8.72
CA ARG A 55 4.29 -3.90 -8.61
C ARG A 55 3.76 -2.50 -8.28
N PRO A 56 2.74 -2.00 -8.99
CA PRO A 56 2.15 -0.73 -8.62
C PRO A 56 1.55 -0.82 -7.22
N THR A 57 1.54 0.28 -6.47
CA THR A 57 0.92 0.33 -5.13
C THR A 57 -0.56 -0.05 -5.19
N TYR A 58 -1.25 0.36 -6.27
CA TYR A 58 -2.64 0.04 -6.53
C TYR A 58 -2.82 -0.66 -7.88
N ARG A 59 -3.75 -1.61 -7.93
CA ARG A 59 -4.31 -2.20 -9.15
C ARG A 59 -5.69 -1.60 -9.39
N ALA A 60 -5.94 -1.11 -10.61
CA ALA A 60 -7.23 -0.57 -11.00
C ALA A 60 -8.07 -1.63 -11.72
N TYR A 61 -9.34 -1.74 -11.31
CA TYR A 61 -10.34 -2.59 -11.95
C TYR A 61 -11.52 -1.72 -12.38
N TYR A 62 -12.08 -1.98 -13.57
CA TYR A 62 -13.16 -1.21 -14.16
C TYR A 62 -14.43 -2.07 -14.26
N PRO A 63 -15.21 -2.21 -13.18
CA PRO A 63 -16.48 -2.94 -13.24
C PRO A 63 -17.58 -2.09 -13.88
N ALA A 64 -18.57 -2.77 -14.46
CA ALA A 64 -19.90 -2.25 -14.73
C ALA A 64 -20.91 -2.81 -13.68
N PRO A 65 -22.12 -2.25 -13.55
CA PRO A 65 -23.08 -2.70 -12.54
C PRO A 65 -23.42 -4.19 -12.63
N ASP A 66 -23.48 -4.72 -13.84
CA ASP A 66 -23.68 -6.13 -14.15
C ASP A 66 -22.43 -6.98 -13.94
N THR A 67 -21.22 -6.40 -14.05
CA THR A 67 -19.95 -7.13 -13.94
C THR A 67 -19.22 -6.95 -12.60
N LEU A 68 -19.88 -6.34 -11.61
CA LEU A 68 -19.27 -6.05 -10.30
C LEU A 68 -18.87 -7.36 -9.60
N HIS A 69 -19.73 -8.37 -9.66
CA HIS A 69 -19.49 -9.66 -9.05
C HIS A 69 -18.23 -10.34 -9.59
N GLU A 70 -18.11 -10.51 -10.92
CA GLU A 70 -16.93 -11.15 -11.50
C GLU A 70 -15.66 -10.32 -11.26
N THR A 71 -15.80 -8.99 -11.21
CA THR A 71 -14.69 -8.11 -10.88
C THR A 71 -14.17 -8.35 -9.46
N LEU A 72 -15.06 -8.53 -8.47
CA LEU A 72 -14.67 -8.83 -7.10
C LEU A 72 -14.02 -10.22 -6.98
N VAL A 73 -14.54 -11.23 -7.68
CA VAL A 73 -13.90 -12.55 -7.75
C VAL A 73 -12.47 -12.41 -8.30
N ARG A 74 -12.31 -11.69 -9.42
CA ARG A 74 -11.00 -11.44 -10.04
C ARG A 74 -10.05 -10.66 -9.13
N VAL A 75 -10.56 -9.69 -8.36
CA VAL A 75 -9.76 -8.94 -7.39
C VAL A 75 -9.12 -9.89 -6.37
N VAL A 76 -9.90 -10.81 -5.81
CA VAL A 76 -9.43 -11.77 -4.81
C VAL A 76 -8.49 -12.80 -5.43
N ASP A 77 -8.86 -13.36 -6.59
CA ASP A 77 -8.05 -14.35 -7.31
C ASP A 77 -6.67 -13.81 -7.70
N ASN A 78 -6.58 -12.53 -8.06
CA ASN A 78 -5.33 -11.84 -8.38
C ASN A 78 -4.32 -11.74 -7.22
N PHE A 79 -4.74 -12.00 -5.97
CA PHE A 79 -3.81 -12.13 -4.84
C PHE A 79 -3.13 -13.50 -4.79
N GLN A 80 -3.60 -14.49 -5.56
CA GLN A 80 -3.01 -15.82 -5.69
C GLN A 80 -2.75 -16.48 -4.32
N LEU A 81 -3.72 -16.33 -3.42
CA LEU A 81 -3.68 -16.99 -2.11
C LEU A 81 -3.64 -18.50 -2.31
N GLN A 82 -2.72 -19.16 -1.63
CA GLN A 82 -2.49 -20.61 -1.77
C GLN A 82 -3.53 -21.44 -1.01
N GLY A 83 -4.33 -20.81 -0.15
CA GLY A 83 -5.44 -21.47 0.54
C GLY A 83 -6.68 -21.52 -0.34
N GLU A 84 -7.41 -22.64 -0.30
CA GLU A 84 -8.70 -22.75 -0.96
C GLU A 84 -9.76 -21.92 -0.24
N PHE A 85 -10.59 -21.24 -1.01
CA PHE A 85 -11.80 -20.59 -0.50
C PHE A 85 -12.91 -21.62 -0.37
N GLU A 86 -13.71 -21.54 0.69
CA GLU A 86 -14.92 -22.37 0.84
C GLU A 86 -15.89 -22.15 -0.32
N ASP A 87 -16.19 -20.88 -0.63
CA ASP A 87 -17.00 -20.49 -1.79
C ASP A 87 -16.74 -19.00 -2.14
N LEU A 88 -15.73 -18.77 -2.97
CA LEU A 88 -15.34 -17.41 -3.36
C LEU A 88 -16.47 -16.69 -4.12
N ALA A 89 -17.20 -17.39 -4.98
CA ALA A 89 -18.25 -16.79 -5.80
C ALA A 89 -19.42 -16.30 -4.92
N ARG A 90 -19.85 -17.11 -3.96
CA ARG A 90 -20.89 -16.72 -2.99
C ARG A 90 -20.46 -15.54 -2.13
N ASP A 91 -19.23 -15.56 -1.62
CA ASP A 91 -18.76 -14.50 -0.72
C ASP A 91 -18.54 -13.19 -1.48
N ALA A 92 -18.06 -13.23 -2.72
CA ALA A 92 -18.02 -12.06 -3.61
C ALA A 92 -19.42 -11.52 -3.93
N ALA A 93 -20.43 -12.39 -4.09
CA ALA A 93 -21.82 -11.97 -4.34
C ALA A 93 -22.39 -11.19 -3.14
N ARG A 94 -22.17 -11.69 -1.91
CA ARG A 94 -22.56 -10.99 -0.67
C ARG A 94 -21.93 -9.61 -0.57
N VAL A 95 -20.65 -9.47 -0.96
CA VAL A 95 -19.97 -8.17 -0.98
C VAL A 95 -20.60 -7.26 -2.05
N ALA A 96 -20.85 -7.76 -3.26
CA ALA A 96 -21.49 -7.00 -4.33
C ALA A 96 -22.88 -6.50 -3.91
N GLU A 97 -23.69 -7.34 -3.27
CA GLU A 97 -25.03 -7.00 -2.76
C GLU A 97 -24.99 -5.85 -1.75
N VAL A 98 -23.96 -5.78 -0.90
CA VAL A 98 -23.78 -4.69 0.06
C VAL A 98 -23.20 -3.45 -0.59
N MET A 99 -22.32 -3.62 -1.58
CA MET A 99 -21.68 -2.51 -2.29
C MET A 99 -22.67 -1.76 -3.20
N LEU A 100 -23.48 -2.47 -3.98
CA LEU A 100 -24.33 -1.88 -5.02
C LEU A 100 -25.27 -0.79 -4.50
N PRO A 101 -26.00 -0.95 -3.38
CA PRO A 101 -26.83 0.09 -2.81
C PRO A 101 -26.03 1.27 -2.27
N ARG A 102 -24.81 1.03 -1.77
CA ARG A 102 -23.91 2.06 -1.20
C ARG A 102 -23.24 2.91 -2.28
N LEU A 103 -23.00 2.35 -3.45
CA LEU A 103 -22.54 3.08 -4.64
C LEU A 103 -23.62 4.00 -5.21
N GLY A 104 -24.88 3.83 -4.77
CA GLY A 104 -26.00 4.71 -5.05
C GLY A 104 -26.50 4.65 -6.50
N GLN A 105 -27.44 5.55 -6.85
CA GLN A 105 -27.99 5.67 -8.21
C GLN A 105 -27.09 6.46 -9.17
N ALA A 106 -25.88 6.83 -8.75
CA ALA A 106 -24.95 7.55 -9.60
C ALA A 106 -24.64 6.71 -10.84
N LYS A 107 -24.81 7.28 -12.03
CA LYS A 107 -24.50 6.59 -13.28
C LYS A 107 -22.99 6.32 -13.31
N TRP A 108 -22.61 5.05 -13.34
CA TRP A 108 -21.20 4.65 -13.44
C TRP A 108 -20.67 5.20 -14.76
N ARG A 109 -19.75 6.17 -14.65
CA ARG A 109 -19.08 6.77 -15.79
C ARG A 109 -17.99 5.81 -16.26
N ALA A 110 -17.49 6.00 -17.49
CA ALA A 110 -16.46 5.14 -18.05
C ALA A 110 -15.16 5.07 -17.21
N ASN A 111 -14.92 6.07 -16.35
CA ASN A 111 -13.80 6.12 -15.42
C ASN A 111 -14.10 5.58 -14.02
N PHE A 112 -15.24 4.90 -13.82
CA PHE A 112 -15.52 4.24 -12.55
C PHE A 112 -14.51 3.10 -12.34
N GLN A 113 -13.82 3.14 -11.22
CA GLN A 113 -12.76 2.19 -10.92
C GLN A 113 -12.74 1.79 -9.45
N LEU A 114 -12.39 0.54 -9.20
CA LEU A 114 -12.00 0.04 -7.91
C LEU A 114 -10.46 0.02 -7.87
N GLN A 115 -9.88 0.82 -6.98
CA GLN A 115 -8.45 0.80 -6.72
C GLN A 115 -8.18 -0.09 -5.50
N VAL A 116 -7.44 -1.16 -5.72
CA VAL A 116 -7.11 -2.15 -4.68
C VAL A 116 -5.61 -2.17 -4.49
N LEU A 117 -5.15 -2.15 -3.24
CA LEU A 117 -3.73 -2.27 -2.94
C LEU A 117 -3.18 -3.59 -3.49
N SER A 118 -1.98 -3.55 -4.04
CA SER A 118 -1.34 -4.75 -4.61
C SER A 118 -0.86 -5.75 -3.56
N SER A 119 -0.80 -5.35 -2.30
CA SER A 119 -0.45 -6.17 -1.14
C SER A 119 -1.58 -6.24 -0.11
N LEU A 120 -1.77 -7.41 0.50
CA LEU A 120 -2.69 -7.61 1.62
C LEU A 120 -2.08 -7.12 2.95
N PHE A 121 -2.93 -6.70 3.88
CA PHE A 121 -2.53 -6.35 5.23
C PHE A 121 -2.77 -7.51 6.18
N TYR A 122 -1.71 -8.17 6.61
CA TYR A 122 -1.80 -9.28 7.55
C TYR A 122 -1.86 -8.78 8.99
N ARG A 123 -2.87 -9.23 9.74
CA ARG A 123 -2.97 -9.00 11.19
C ARG A 123 -3.61 -10.21 11.88
N ASN A 124 -2.87 -10.83 12.79
CA ASN A 124 -3.29 -12.04 13.50
C ASN A 124 -3.70 -13.15 12.52
N LYS A 125 -4.98 -13.54 12.51
CA LYS A 125 -5.56 -14.56 11.63
C LYS A 125 -6.31 -13.94 10.43
N GLY A 126 -6.17 -12.64 10.21
CA GLY A 126 -6.79 -11.92 9.10
C GLY A 126 -5.76 -11.43 8.09
N ALA A 127 -6.19 -11.37 6.83
CA ALA A 127 -5.53 -10.75 5.70
C ALA A 127 -6.55 -9.92 4.91
#